data_AF-A0A7D8YFM1-F1
#
_entry.id   AF-A0A7D8YFM1-F1
#
_cell.length_a   1.000
_cell.length_b   1.000
_cell.length_c   1.000
_cell.angle_alpha   90.00
_cell.angle_beta   90.00
_cell.angle_gamma   90.00
#
_symmetry.space_group_name_H-M   'P 1'
#
loop_
_entity.id
_entity.type
_entity.pdbx_description
1 polymer ?
#
loop_
_entity_poly.entity_id
_entity_poly.type
_entity_poly.pdbx_seq_one_letter_code
_entity_poly.pdbx_strand_id
1 'polypeptide(L)'
;MFCSSSAPQVDSDDGTASVLNVAAYQFAQLGELAELRRELKELCFRIGLKGTILLSEEGINLFVAGERDDIDGLLGFLRRVPGLAGLEVKESWTAQQPFRRMLVKIKREIIAFGVDSVQPAVRTSPKLSAATLRRWLSEGKPITLLDTRNDYEVQLGTFRNAIDLNIRDFRSFPEAAEKLPEETKGQAVVMFCTGGIRCEKAGPYLEQLGFREIYQLDGGILKYFEECGGEHYDGACFVFDQRVAVGPDLLPTGVKQCFACQATLGEEELRSPQYVPGESCPHCYLPPQQQRLRQLQKRQEKLDGIASQLPGCVPYPNVRAMHVPRALAGLSALDYLTRFYPGIDRAGWQEALANSAVRYRGEAIDAETAVREGQRLEHHEGIVVEPAVATDIRILFEDESIVVIDKPAPLPVHPCGRFNRNSLESFLAQAYRPEKLRMAHRLDANTSGLMVFSRKFSIAQKLQDQFHQRTVEKRYLASVHGLPPHDAFVCREPIGREAGEHGARTIDAGGLVAETGFRVLRRMADGTSLLLVEPLTGRTNQIRVHLWHLGIPIVGDSLYLPGRQLGNQATRVADSAPMCLHAWALAFDHPLTGERLRLRSSRQLAWATSLDGPARQPCEPVFPPEGGR
;
A
#
# COMPACT_ATOMS: atom_id res chain seq x y z
N MET A 1 -45.62 -21.18 7.68
CA MET A 1 -45.02 -21.66 8.94
C MET A 1 -43.90 -20.69 9.28
N PHE A 2 -44.26 -19.57 9.90
CA PHE A 2 -43.36 -18.48 10.26
C PHE A 2 -42.82 -18.77 11.66
N CYS A 3 -41.50 -18.96 11.79
CA CYS A 3 -40.88 -19.14 13.10
C CYS A 3 -40.30 -17.79 13.55
N SER A 4 -41.01 -17.15 14.46
CA SER A 4 -40.59 -15.98 15.22
C SER A 4 -39.48 -16.37 16.20
N SER A 5 -38.27 -15.85 16.02
CA SER A 5 -37.25 -15.85 17.06
C SER A 5 -37.28 -14.50 17.77
N SER A 6 -37.76 -14.53 19.01
CA SER A 6 -37.82 -13.44 19.98
C SER A 6 -36.47 -12.74 20.16
N ALA A 7 -36.50 -11.41 20.15
CA ALA A 7 -35.42 -10.56 20.61
C ALA A 7 -35.12 -10.85 22.09
N PRO A 8 -33.85 -10.84 22.54
CA PRO A 8 -33.54 -10.97 23.94
C PRO A 8 -34.03 -9.73 24.69
N GLN A 9 -34.80 -9.97 25.76
CA GLN A 9 -35.19 -8.96 26.74
C GLN A 9 -33.94 -8.27 27.28
N VAL A 10 -33.94 -6.94 27.20
CA VAL A 10 -32.97 -6.08 27.85
C VAL A 10 -33.35 -6.05 29.32
N ASP A 11 -32.64 -6.82 30.14
CA ASP A 11 -32.65 -6.62 31.58
C ASP A 11 -32.05 -5.24 31.86
N SER A 12 -32.87 -4.38 32.45
CA SER A 12 -32.50 -3.10 33.00
C SER A 12 -31.69 -3.32 34.28
N ASP A 13 -30.37 -3.24 34.18
CA ASP A 13 -29.50 -3.05 35.34
C ASP A 13 -28.91 -1.64 35.27
N ASP A 14 -29.42 -0.80 36.16
CA ASP A 14 -29.18 0.64 36.26
C ASP A 14 -27.91 0.84 37.10
N GLY A 15 -26.77 0.92 36.41
CA GLY A 15 -25.46 1.12 37.02
C GLY A 15 -24.43 1.46 35.95
N THR A 16 -24.44 2.69 35.42
CA THR A 16 -23.45 3.15 34.46
C THR A 16 -22.05 3.10 35.10
N ALA A 17 -21.28 2.05 34.82
CA ALA A 17 -19.92 1.90 35.30
C ALA A 17 -19.06 3.10 34.82
N SER A 18 -18.70 3.97 35.76
CA SER A 18 -17.85 5.13 35.51
C SER A 18 -16.39 4.70 35.48
N VAL A 19 -15.70 4.93 34.37
CA VAL A 19 -14.26 4.68 34.20
C VAL A 19 -13.49 5.92 34.62
N LEU A 20 -12.52 5.76 35.53
CA LEU A 20 -11.62 6.83 35.94
C LEU A 20 -10.48 6.96 34.93
N ASN A 21 -10.20 8.19 34.51
CA ASN A 21 -9.10 8.56 33.63
C ASN A 21 -8.09 9.38 34.41
N VAL A 22 -6.83 8.96 34.35
CA VAL A 22 -5.70 9.66 34.97
C VAL A 22 -4.72 10.13 33.91
N ALA A 23 -4.39 11.41 33.98
CA ALA A 23 -3.23 11.99 33.29
C ALA A 23 -2.21 12.48 34.32
N ALA A 24 -0.94 12.13 34.14
CA ALA A 24 0.14 12.56 35.03
C ALA A 24 1.47 12.62 34.28
N TYR A 25 2.35 13.50 34.72
CA TYR A 25 3.74 13.51 34.29
C TYR A 25 4.64 13.94 35.44
N GLN A 26 5.89 13.52 35.39
CA GLN A 26 6.91 14.01 36.30
C GLN A 26 8.29 13.89 35.65
N PHE A 27 9.03 15.00 35.66
CA PHE A 27 10.44 15.00 35.29
C PHE A 27 11.27 14.53 36.50
N ALA A 28 12.02 13.46 36.30
CA ALA A 28 12.88 12.85 37.30
C ALA A 28 13.93 12.00 36.58
N GLN A 29 15.16 11.96 37.10
CA GLN A 29 16.19 11.09 36.52
C GLN A 29 15.82 9.63 36.77
N LEU A 30 15.47 8.89 35.71
CA LEU A 30 15.09 7.49 35.80
C LEU A 30 16.17 6.59 35.17
N GLY A 31 16.60 5.58 35.91
CA GLY A 31 17.47 4.50 35.44
C GLY A 31 16.71 3.20 35.18
N GLU A 32 17.41 2.17 34.71
CA GLU A 32 16.87 0.80 34.57
C GLU A 32 15.52 0.72 33.81
N LEU A 33 15.33 1.58 32.80
CA LEU A 33 14.04 1.76 32.14
C LEU A 33 13.46 0.47 31.53
N ALA A 34 14.34 -0.46 31.13
CA ALA A 34 13.93 -1.76 30.60
C ALA A 34 13.20 -2.62 31.65
N GLU A 35 13.72 -2.62 32.88
CA GLU A 35 13.13 -3.32 34.02
C GLU A 35 11.84 -2.63 34.48
N LEU A 36 11.88 -1.31 34.68
CA LEU A 36 10.70 -0.52 35.04
C LEU A 36 9.56 -0.70 34.03
N ARG A 37 9.88 -0.73 32.73
CA ARG A 37 8.89 -1.03 31.67
C ARG A 37 8.30 -2.42 31.81
N ARG A 38 9.09 -3.43 32.15
CA ARG A 38 8.60 -4.81 32.33
C ARG A 38 7.62 -4.86 33.50
N GLU A 39 8.02 -4.32 34.65
CA GLU A 39 7.19 -4.31 35.87
C GLU A 39 5.87 -3.56 35.67
N LEU A 40 5.91 -2.38 35.04
CA LEU A 40 4.71 -1.61 34.73
C LEU A 40 3.78 -2.34 33.76
N LYS A 41 4.32 -3.05 32.76
CA LYS A 41 3.50 -3.85 31.85
C LYS A 41 2.82 -4.99 32.57
N GLU A 42 3.55 -5.74 33.39
CA GLU A 42 3.03 -6.87 34.15
C GLU A 42 1.98 -6.42 35.16
N LEU A 43 2.24 -5.33 35.88
CA LEU A 43 1.28 -4.70 36.78
C LEU A 43 0.01 -4.33 36.01
N CYS A 44 0.11 -3.43 35.02
CA CYS A 44 -1.06 -2.93 34.29
C CYS A 44 -1.85 -4.03 33.59
N PHE A 45 -1.18 -5.08 33.10
CA PHE A 45 -1.84 -6.25 32.52
C PHE A 45 -2.65 -7.02 33.56
N ARG A 46 -2.08 -7.24 34.76
CA ARG A 46 -2.75 -7.95 35.86
C ARG A 46 -3.99 -7.21 36.37
N ILE A 47 -3.92 -5.88 36.46
CA ILE A 47 -5.02 -5.02 36.95
C ILE A 47 -5.90 -4.48 35.81
N GLY A 48 -5.82 -5.05 34.61
CA GLY A 48 -6.74 -4.71 33.50
C GLY A 48 -6.69 -3.26 32.97
N LEU A 49 -5.74 -2.43 33.41
CA LEU A 49 -5.62 -1.03 32.99
C LEU A 49 -5.36 -0.92 31.49
N LYS A 50 -5.91 0.13 30.88
CA LYS A 50 -5.63 0.51 29.49
C LYS A 50 -5.16 1.95 29.42
N GLY A 51 -4.34 2.27 28.43
CA GLY A 51 -3.67 3.56 28.39
C GLY A 51 -2.29 3.51 27.77
N THR A 52 -1.54 4.58 28.00
CA THR A 52 -0.13 4.71 27.60
C THR A 52 0.69 5.25 28.76
N ILE A 53 1.81 4.59 29.07
CA ILE A 53 2.89 5.11 29.91
C ILE A 53 4.12 5.27 29.03
N LEU A 54 4.69 6.48 29.04
CA LEU A 54 5.94 6.84 28.40
C LEU A 54 7.02 6.98 29.47
N LEU A 55 8.13 6.29 29.27
CA LEU A 55 9.32 6.35 30.11
C LEU A 55 10.45 6.95 29.29
N SER A 56 11.22 7.83 29.90
CA SER A 56 12.52 8.28 29.42
C SER A 56 13.48 8.41 30.60
N GLU A 57 14.76 8.58 30.33
CA GLU A 57 15.76 8.92 31.36
C GLU A 57 15.41 10.24 32.05
N GLU A 58 14.68 11.13 31.37
CA GLU A 58 14.22 12.43 31.91
C GLU A 58 12.91 12.34 32.73
N GLY A 59 12.22 11.19 32.78
CA GLY A 59 11.02 11.04 33.61
C GLY A 59 9.92 10.14 33.05
N ILE A 60 8.68 10.42 33.48
CA ILE A 60 7.47 9.67 33.13
C ILE A 60 6.33 10.59 32.63
N ASN A 61 5.55 10.11 31.67
CA ASN A 61 4.29 10.74 31.23
C ASN A 61 3.26 9.64 30.96
N LEU A 62 2.06 9.76 31.51
CA LEU A 62 1.03 8.72 31.43
C LEU A 62 -0.38 9.26 31.23
N PHE A 63 -1.16 8.48 30.49
CA PHE A 63 -2.60 8.61 30.29
C PHE A 63 -3.19 7.21 30.42
N VAL A 64 -3.88 6.93 31.51
CA VAL A 64 -4.41 5.58 31.82
C VAL A 64 -5.85 5.68 32.29
N ALA A 65 -6.62 4.62 32.08
CA ALA A 65 -7.99 4.56 32.54
C ALA A 65 -8.38 3.15 32.99
N GLY A 66 -9.19 3.09 34.05
CA GLY A 66 -9.68 1.85 34.65
C GLY A 66 -10.51 2.12 35.91
N GLU A 67 -10.62 1.10 36.76
CA GLU A 67 -11.29 1.23 38.05
C GLU A 67 -10.43 2.01 39.05
N ARG A 68 -11.06 2.59 40.08
CA ARG A 68 -10.37 3.42 41.08
C ARG A 68 -9.25 2.64 41.77
N ASP A 69 -9.54 1.42 42.20
CA ASP A 69 -8.60 0.58 42.94
C ASP A 69 -7.38 0.19 42.08
N ASP A 70 -7.60 -0.06 40.78
CA ASP A 70 -6.52 -0.36 39.83
C ASP A 70 -5.59 0.85 39.64
N ILE A 71 -6.18 2.04 39.46
CA ILE A 71 -5.45 3.30 39.37
C ILE A 71 -4.64 3.55 40.65
N ASP A 72 -5.26 3.40 41.82
CA ASP A 72 -4.58 3.60 43.10
C ASP A 72 -3.44 2.58 43.29
N GLY A 73 -3.61 1.34 42.81
CA GLY A 73 -2.56 0.33 42.74
C GLY A 73 -1.36 0.74 41.86
N LEU A 74 -1.62 1.30 40.67
CA LEU A 74 -0.58 1.85 39.80
C LEU A 74 0.13 3.05 40.44
N LEU A 75 -0.61 3.99 41.01
CA LEU A 75 -0.05 5.18 41.64
C LEU A 75 0.78 4.82 42.88
N GLY A 76 0.33 3.84 43.66
CA GLY A 76 1.09 3.29 44.77
C GLY A 76 2.42 2.69 44.32
N PHE A 77 2.45 1.99 43.19
CA PHE A 77 3.70 1.51 42.59
C PHE A 77 4.61 2.66 42.14
N LEU A 78 4.07 3.61 41.36
CA LEU A 78 4.85 4.71 40.80
C LEU A 78 5.46 5.60 41.89
N ARG A 79 4.72 5.90 42.97
CA ARG A 79 5.22 6.72 44.08
C ARG A 79 6.34 6.07 44.89
N ARG A 80 6.56 4.75 44.75
CA ARG A 80 7.72 4.05 45.34
C ARG A 80 8.96 4.09 44.47
N VAL A 81 8.84 4.45 43.19
CA VAL A 81 9.99 4.59 42.30
C VAL A 81 10.77 5.84 42.71
N PRO A 82 12.11 5.74 42.93
CA PRO A 82 12.93 6.90 43.26
C PRO A 82 12.73 8.05 42.26
N GLY A 83 12.48 9.25 42.78
CA GLY A 83 12.20 10.44 41.97
C GLY A 83 10.72 10.66 41.61
N LEU A 84 9.81 9.70 41.86
CA LEU A 84 8.39 9.80 41.51
C LEU A 84 7.43 9.88 42.70
N ALA A 85 7.94 10.06 43.93
CA ALA A 85 7.12 10.14 45.14
C ALA A 85 6.07 11.28 45.11
N GLY A 86 6.41 12.39 44.45
CA GLY A 86 5.57 13.57 44.28
C GLY A 86 4.65 13.56 43.06
N LEU A 87 4.39 12.41 42.44
CA LEU A 87 3.57 12.34 41.21
C LEU A 87 2.14 12.82 41.49
N GLU A 88 1.85 14.00 40.95
CA GLU A 88 0.51 14.60 40.93
C GLU A 88 -0.31 14.06 39.75
N VAL A 89 -1.58 13.79 40.01
CA VAL A 89 -2.49 13.15 39.06
C VAL A 89 -3.68 14.05 38.81
N LYS A 90 -4.18 14.02 37.57
CA LYS A 90 -5.41 14.71 37.17
C LYS A 90 -6.45 13.66 36.82
N GLU A 91 -7.62 13.79 37.43
CA GLU A 91 -8.70 12.83 37.33
C GLU A 91 -9.83 13.36 36.46
N SER A 92 -10.44 12.48 35.66
CA SER A 92 -11.67 12.77 34.92
C SER A 92 -12.45 11.49 34.69
N TRP A 93 -13.77 11.58 34.50
CA TRP A 93 -14.65 10.42 34.42
C TRP A 93 -15.24 10.23 33.02
N THR A 94 -15.40 8.98 32.61
CA THR A 94 -16.09 8.61 31.36
C THR A 94 -17.00 7.40 31.56
N ALA A 95 -18.11 7.34 30.82
CA ALA A 95 -19.01 6.19 30.84
C ALA A 95 -18.41 4.91 30.20
N GLN A 96 -17.36 5.06 29.39
CA GLN A 96 -16.72 3.96 28.68
C GLN A 96 -15.21 4.09 28.71
N GLN A 97 -14.52 2.96 28.57
CA GLN A 97 -13.07 2.85 28.56
C GLN A 97 -12.45 3.49 27.29
N PRO A 98 -11.73 4.63 27.39
CA PRO A 98 -11.30 5.39 26.20
C PRO A 98 -10.01 4.89 25.57
N PHE A 99 -9.37 3.84 26.13
CA PHE A 99 -8.21 3.21 25.52
C PHE A 99 -8.52 1.79 25.04
N ARG A 100 -8.09 1.45 23.82
CA ARG A 100 -8.28 0.08 23.28
C ARG A 100 -7.33 -0.95 23.88
N ARG A 101 -6.14 -0.52 24.29
CA ARG A 101 -5.06 -1.39 24.79
C ARG A 101 -4.15 -0.61 25.75
N MET A 102 -3.38 -1.35 26.56
CA MET A 102 -2.29 -0.80 27.35
C MET A 102 -0.98 -0.74 26.56
N LEU A 103 -0.24 0.34 26.70
CA LEU A 103 1.07 0.54 26.12
C LEU A 103 2.04 1.07 27.17
N VAL A 104 3.23 0.46 27.27
CA VAL A 104 4.35 1.01 28.03
C VAL A 104 5.55 1.09 27.09
N LYS A 105 6.03 2.31 26.83
CA LYS A 105 7.03 2.61 25.82
C LYS A 105 8.19 3.40 26.43
N ILE A 106 9.41 3.01 26.07
CA ILE A 106 10.60 3.82 26.31
C ILE A 106 10.75 4.77 25.12
N LYS A 107 11.04 6.03 25.42
CA LYS A 107 11.28 7.13 24.47
C LYS A 107 12.55 7.87 24.86
N ARG A 108 13.11 8.64 23.91
CA ARG A 108 14.22 9.56 24.21
C ARG A 108 13.78 10.71 25.11
N GLU A 109 12.52 11.14 24.95
CA GLU A 109 11.91 12.21 25.72
C GLU A 109 10.46 11.82 26.03
N ILE A 110 9.97 12.16 27.22
CA ILE A 110 8.55 11.96 27.60
C ILE A 110 7.63 12.97 26.91
N ILE A 111 8.19 14.07 26.46
CA ILE A 111 7.61 15.03 25.52
C ILE A 111 8.71 15.48 24.57
N ALA A 112 8.57 15.17 23.29
CA ALA A 112 9.64 15.38 22.32
C ALA A 112 9.77 16.86 21.96
N PHE A 113 10.91 17.45 22.32
CA PHE A 113 11.23 18.86 22.08
C PHE A 113 12.45 19.01 21.17
N GLY A 114 13.43 18.11 21.27
CA GLY A 114 14.58 18.05 20.37
C GLY A 114 15.67 19.09 20.63
N VAL A 115 15.70 19.68 21.82
CA VAL A 115 16.72 20.64 22.25
C VAL A 115 17.37 20.16 23.56
N ASP A 116 18.60 19.67 23.48
CA ASP A 116 19.31 19.04 24.61
C ASP A 116 19.68 20.03 25.73
N SER A 117 19.73 21.33 25.44
CA SER A 117 20.06 22.39 26.43
C SER A 117 18.94 22.64 27.44
N VAL A 118 17.73 22.12 27.21
CA VAL A 118 16.58 22.34 28.09
C VAL A 118 16.38 21.13 28.99
N GLN A 119 16.58 21.33 30.30
CA GLN A 119 16.50 20.29 31.32
C GLN A 119 15.42 20.64 32.37
N PRO A 120 14.15 20.25 32.15
CA PRO A 120 13.05 20.60 33.06
C PRO A 120 13.20 20.05 34.47
N ALA A 121 13.98 18.99 34.67
CA ALA A 121 14.27 18.44 36.00
C ALA A 121 15.13 19.39 36.87
N VAL A 122 15.86 20.33 36.25
CA VAL A 122 16.77 21.26 36.95
C VAL A 122 16.08 22.60 37.18
N ARG A 123 15.41 23.14 36.17
CA ARG A 123 14.76 24.46 36.23
C ARG A 123 13.56 24.50 35.29
N THR A 124 12.45 24.99 35.80
CA THR A 124 11.24 25.30 35.03
C THR A 124 10.85 26.76 35.27
N SER A 125 10.06 27.34 34.36
CA SER A 125 9.56 28.70 34.54
C SER A 125 8.50 28.76 35.64
N PRO A 126 8.33 29.93 36.30
CA PRO A 126 7.35 30.13 37.37
C PRO A 126 5.94 29.63 37.02
N LYS A 127 5.30 28.95 37.97
CA LYS A 127 3.93 28.46 37.84
C LYS A 127 2.92 29.54 38.24
N LEU A 128 1.86 29.69 37.47
CA LEU A 128 0.73 30.58 37.73
C LEU A 128 -0.54 29.76 37.95
N SER A 129 -1.21 29.95 39.08
CA SER A 129 -2.45 29.20 39.37
C SER A 129 -3.59 29.62 38.45
N ALA A 130 -4.52 28.70 38.19
CA ALA A 130 -5.69 28.96 37.35
C ALA A 130 -6.52 30.15 37.86
N ALA A 131 -6.77 30.22 39.18
CA ALA A 131 -7.47 31.34 39.81
C ALA A 131 -6.77 32.68 39.61
N THR A 132 -5.42 32.71 39.64
CA THR A 132 -4.66 33.95 39.39
C THR A 132 -4.76 34.37 37.94
N LEU A 133 -4.63 33.41 37.01
CA LEU A 133 -4.77 33.70 35.58
C LEU A 133 -6.17 34.23 35.25
N ARG A 134 -7.22 33.57 35.75
CA ARG A 134 -8.61 34.03 35.58
C ARG A 134 -8.76 35.47 36.05
N ARG A 135 -8.27 35.78 37.25
CA ARG A 135 -8.32 37.16 37.79
C ARG A 135 -7.60 38.15 36.89
N TRP A 136 -6.38 37.85 36.43
CA TRP A 136 -5.62 38.73 35.54
C TRP A 136 -6.36 39.01 34.23
N LEU A 137 -7.00 37.98 33.66
CA LEU A 137 -7.82 38.12 32.46
C LEU A 137 -9.07 38.95 32.70
N SER A 138 -9.82 38.70 33.79
CA SER A 138 -11.03 39.47 34.13
C SER A 138 -10.73 40.93 34.49
N GLU A 139 -9.56 41.22 35.06
CA GLU A 139 -9.09 42.58 35.37
C GLU A 139 -8.50 43.31 34.15
N GLY A 140 -8.33 42.63 33.01
CA GLY A 140 -7.73 43.20 31.80
C GLY A 140 -6.25 43.52 31.96
N LYS A 141 -5.53 42.80 32.83
CA LYS A 141 -4.08 42.97 32.99
C LYS A 141 -3.39 42.68 31.64
N PRO A 142 -2.49 43.55 31.16
CA PRO A 142 -1.79 43.31 29.90
C PRO A 142 -0.83 42.14 30.04
N ILE A 143 -1.21 40.99 29.48
CA ILE A 143 -0.42 39.76 29.41
C ILE A 143 -0.51 39.15 28.02
N THR A 144 0.49 38.37 27.64
CA THR A 144 0.52 37.63 26.40
C THR A 144 0.27 36.16 26.68
N LEU A 145 -0.84 35.64 26.19
CA LEU A 145 -1.16 34.22 26.27
C LEU A 145 -0.49 33.49 25.10
N LEU A 146 0.23 32.40 25.38
CA LEU A 146 0.91 31.60 24.36
C LEU A 146 0.44 30.14 24.41
N ASP A 147 -0.23 29.69 23.35
CA ASP A 147 -0.62 28.29 23.21
C ASP A 147 0.56 27.47 22.68
N THR A 148 1.00 26.49 23.46
CA THR A 148 2.14 25.61 23.09
C THR A 148 1.67 24.30 22.43
N ARG A 149 0.38 24.20 22.12
CA ARG A 149 -0.25 23.03 21.51
C ARG A 149 -0.07 22.98 20.00
N ASN A 150 -0.42 21.84 19.40
CA ASN A 150 -0.39 21.70 17.94
C ASN A 150 -1.63 22.37 17.31
N ASP A 151 -1.54 22.70 16.03
CA ASP A 151 -2.58 23.31 15.20
C ASP A 151 -3.97 22.67 15.40
N TYR A 152 -4.08 21.34 15.31
CA TYR A 152 -5.34 20.61 15.48
C TYR A 152 -5.94 20.72 16.89
N GLU A 153 -5.13 21.00 17.91
CA GLU A 153 -5.59 21.20 19.29
C GLU A 153 -6.13 22.62 19.49
N VAL A 154 -5.48 23.61 18.87
CA VAL A 154 -5.89 25.03 18.92
C VAL A 154 -7.19 25.24 18.15
N GLN A 155 -7.35 24.57 17.01
CA GLN A 155 -8.58 24.62 16.19
C GLN A 155 -9.85 24.21 16.95
N LEU A 156 -9.72 23.36 17.98
CA LEU A 156 -10.87 22.94 18.79
C LEU A 156 -11.25 23.94 19.86
N GLY A 157 -10.31 24.75 20.31
CA GLY A 157 -10.52 25.74 21.34
C GLY A 157 -9.21 26.22 21.94
N THR A 158 -9.20 27.46 22.40
CA THR A 158 -8.04 28.09 23.06
C THR A 158 -8.51 29.27 23.92
N PHE A 159 -7.61 29.87 24.70
CA PHE A 159 -7.92 31.10 25.41
C PHE A 159 -8.08 32.28 24.45
N ARG A 160 -9.02 33.18 24.76
CA ARG A 160 -9.24 34.41 23.99
C ARG A 160 -7.94 35.21 23.84
N ASN A 161 -7.65 35.61 22.61
CA ASN A 161 -6.45 36.38 22.25
C ASN A 161 -5.11 35.66 22.50
N ALA A 162 -5.11 34.33 22.66
CA ALA A 162 -3.87 33.56 22.71
C ALA A 162 -3.15 33.57 21.36
N ILE A 163 -1.83 33.68 21.40
CA ILE A 163 -0.96 33.51 20.24
C ILE A 163 -0.94 32.02 19.87
N ASP A 164 -1.35 31.73 18.64
CA ASP A 164 -1.18 30.43 17.98
C ASP A 164 0.11 30.44 17.16
N LEU A 165 1.02 29.51 17.46
CA LEU A 165 2.28 29.34 16.73
C LEU A 165 2.11 28.57 15.42
N ASN A 166 0.92 28.00 15.16
CA ASN A 166 0.59 27.21 13.99
C ASN A 166 1.59 26.06 13.72
N ILE A 167 1.92 25.33 14.79
CA ILE A 167 2.87 24.21 14.75
C ILE A 167 2.13 22.88 14.60
N ARG A 168 2.60 22.00 13.70
CA ARG A 168 2.04 20.65 13.54
C ARG A 168 2.47 19.69 14.65
N ASP A 169 3.66 19.90 15.19
CA ASP A 169 4.21 19.14 16.29
C ASP A 169 5.11 19.99 17.19
N PHE A 170 5.26 19.56 18.44
CA PHE A 170 5.96 20.33 19.47
C PHE A 170 7.47 20.46 19.24
N ARG A 171 8.09 19.65 18.35
CA ARG A 171 9.51 19.83 17.99
C ARG A 171 9.72 21.05 17.09
N SER A 172 8.66 21.54 16.46
CA SER A 172 8.70 22.81 15.71
C SER A 172 8.55 24.04 16.61
N PHE A 173 8.26 23.87 17.91
CA PHE A 173 8.14 24.99 18.84
C PHE A 173 9.39 25.87 18.89
N PRO A 174 10.64 25.34 18.97
CA PRO A 174 11.84 26.17 19.01
C PRO A 174 11.93 27.17 17.85
N GLU A 175 11.77 26.68 16.62
CA GLU A 175 11.81 27.50 15.40
C GLU A 175 10.65 28.51 15.34
N ALA A 176 9.46 28.12 15.82
CA ALA A 176 8.30 29.01 15.86
C ALA A 176 8.47 30.11 16.92
N ALA A 177 9.05 29.79 18.07
CA ALA A 177 9.26 30.73 19.17
C ALA A 177 10.26 31.84 18.81
N GLU A 178 11.27 31.55 18.00
CA GLU A 178 12.21 32.55 17.47
C GLU A 178 11.53 33.62 16.59
N LYS A 179 10.36 33.30 16.03
CA LYS A 179 9.58 34.21 15.15
C LYS A 179 8.57 35.06 15.91
N LEU A 180 8.48 34.92 17.24
CA LEU A 180 7.60 35.75 18.06
C LEU A 180 8.04 37.23 17.99
N PRO A 181 7.09 38.19 17.99
CA PRO A 181 7.42 39.61 17.92
C PRO A 181 8.33 40.04 19.09
N GLU A 182 9.35 40.86 18.82
CA GLU A 182 10.33 41.29 19.83
C GLU A 182 9.66 42.01 21.02
N GLU A 183 8.52 42.67 20.81
CA GLU A 183 7.76 43.36 21.85
C GLU A 183 7.27 42.39 22.93
N THR A 184 7.04 41.12 22.58
CA THR A 184 6.56 40.10 23.53
C THR A 184 7.61 39.72 24.57
N LYS A 185 8.90 39.93 24.30
CA LYS A 185 9.99 39.63 25.25
C LYS A 185 9.97 40.48 26.51
N GLY A 186 9.40 41.69 26.40
CA GLY A 186 9.22 42.63 27.50
C GLY A 186 7.88 42.50 28.23
N GLN A 187 6.96 41.67 27.75
CA GLN A 187 5.63 41.47 28.34
C GLN A 187 5.61 40.24 29.23
N ALA A 188 4.63 40.19 30.15
CA ALA A 188 4.34 38.98 30.91
C ALA A 188 3.71 37.93 29.99
N VAL A 189 4.44 36.86 29.69
CA VAL A 189 3.99 35.75 28.85
C VAL A 189 3.47 34.62 29.74
N VAL A 190 2.22 34.21 29.54
CA VAL A 190 1.64 33.03 30.20
C VAL A 190 1.43 31.93 29.17
N MET A 191 2.22 30.87 29.28
CA MET A 191 2.13 29.70 28.41
C MET A 191 1.16 28.68 28.97
N PHE A 192 0.51 27.95 28.09
CA PHE A 192 -0.34 26.82 28.47
C PHE A 192 -0.31 25.70 27.43
N CYS A 193 -0.71 24.52 27.87
CA CYS A 193 -1.10 23.38 27.04
C CYS A 193 -2.15 22.56 27.80
N THR A 194 -2.59 21.42 27.25
CA THR A 194 -3.62 20.56 27.84
C THR A 194 -3.33 20.23 29.30
N GLY A 195 -2.10 19.77 29.59
CA GLY A 195 -1.72 19.25 30.90
C GLY A 195 -0.47 19.86 31.52
N GLY A 196 0.12 20.91 30.95
CA GLY A 196 1.30 21.60 31.50
C GLY A 196 2.66 21.07 31.01
N ILE A 197 2.80 19.79 30.69
CA ILE A 197 4.10 19.15 30.37
C ILE A 197 4.94 19.86 29.29
N ARG A 198 4.31 20.46 28.27
CA ARG A 198 5.03 21.19 27.20
C ARG A 198 5.62 22.50 27.72
N CYS A 199 4.91 23.19 28.61
CA CYS A 199 5.32 24.46 29.18
C CYS A 199 6.58 24.33 30.05
N GLU A 200 6.80 23.14 30.63
CA GLU A 200 8.01 22.81 31.38
C GLU A 200 9.29 22.83 30.51
N LYS A 201 9.17 22.60 29.19
CA LYS A 201 10.26 22.75 28.21
C LYS A 201 10.25 24.10 27.48
N ALA A 202 9.06 24.56 27.10
CA ALA A 202 8.90 25.83 26.37
C ALA A 202 9.40 27.03 27.17
N GLY A 203 9.14 27.07 28.48
CA GLY A 203 9.52 28.19 29.33
C GLY A 203 11.02 28.44 29.41
N PRO A 204 11.82 27.47 29.86
CA PRO A 204 13.28 27.61 29.89
C PRO A 204 13.89 27.94 28.52
N TYR A 205 13.28 27.47 27.42
CA TYR A 205 13.72 27.81 26.08
C TYR A 205 13.43 29.28 25.73
N LEU A 206 12.24 29.80 26.04
CA LEU A 206 11.94 31.22 25.85
C LEU A 206 12.85 32.12 26.72
N GLU A 207 13.20 31.69 27.94
CA GLU A 207 14.19 32.38 28.77
C GLU A 207 15.55 32.49 28.05
N GLN A 208 15.99 31.43 27.35
CA GLN A 208 17.20 31.44 26.52
C GLN A 208 17.08 32.41 25.32
N LEU A 209 15.89 32.59 24.77
CA LEU A 209 15.60 33.56 23.70
C LEU A 209 15.48 35.03 24.20
N GLY A 210 15.60 35.26 25.51
CA GLY A 210 15.65 36.61 26.10
C GLY A 210 14.32 37.15 26.65
N PHE A 211 13.29 36.30 26.75
CA PHE A 211 12.04 36.66 27.44
C PHE A 211 12.26 36.77 28.94
N ARG A 212 11.66 37.78 29.58
CA ARG A 212 11.96 38.14 30.98
C ARG A 212 10.92 37.67 31.99
N GLU A 213 9.64 37.83 31.69
CA GLU A 213 8.53 37.52 32.58
C GLU A 213 7.70 36.36 32.02
N ILE A 214 8.17 35.13 32.26
CA ILE A 214 7.50 33.92 31.76
C ILE A 214 6.80 33.20 32.89
N TYR A 215 5.55 32.84 32.65
CA TYR A 215 4.74 32.02 33.51
C TYR A 215 4.20 30.83 32.73
N GLN A 216 4.03 29.69 33.41
CA GLN A 216 3.27 28.57 32.89
C GLN A 216 2.01 28.36 33.71
N LEU A 217 0.89 28.09 33.05
CA LEU A 217 -0.37 27.76 33.71
C LEU A 217 -0.21 26.44 34.46
N ASP A 218 -0.27 26.50 35.79
CA ASP A 218 -0.13 25.33 36.64
C ASP A 218 -1.25 24.33 36.36
N GLY A 219 -0.87 23.09 36.06
CA GLY A 219 -1.80 22.03 35.68
C GLY A 219 -2.41 22.16 34.27
N GLY A 220 -2.13 23.23 33.52
CA GLY A 220 -2.64 23.43 32.15
C GLY A 220 -4.15 23.66 32.06
N ILE A 221 -4.71 23.52 30.86
CA ILE A 221 -6.13 23.79 30.57
C ILE A 221 -7.06 22.91 31.41
N LEU A 222 -6.72 21.63 31.63
CA LEU A 222 -7.59 20.73 32.40
C LEU A 222 -7.77 21.18 33.85
N LYS A 223 -6.70 21.66 34.52
CA LYS A 223 -6.80 22.21 35.88
C LYS A 223 -7.52 23.55 35.89
N TYR A 224 -7.37 24.34 34.83
CA TYR A 224 -8.15 25.56 34.68
C TYR A 224 -9.65 25.28 34.57
N PHE A 225 -10.05 24.29 33.78
CA PHE A 225 -11.44 23.86 33.69
C PHE A 225 -11.98 23.35 35.03
N GLU A 226 -11.19 22.56 35.75
CA GLU A 226 -11.54 22.06 37.09
C GLU A 226 -11.80 23.19 38.10
N GLU A 227 -10.90 24.18 38.19
CA GLU A 227 -10.97 25.22 39.21
C GLU A 227 -11.82 26.45 38.81
N CYS A 228 -11.87 26.74 37.51
CA CYS A 228 -12.40 28.00 36.96
C CYS A 228 -13.50 27.81 35.90
N GLY A 229 -13.77 26.59 35.44
CA GLY A 229 -14.67 26.35 34.32
C GLY A 229 -14.12 26.91 33.01
N GLY A 230 -14.99 27.47 32.17
CA GLY A 230 -14.65 27.92 30.81
C GLY A 230 -14.45 29.42 30.62
N GLU A 231 -14.33 30.20 31.71
CA GLU A 231 -14.18 31.66 31.59
C GLU A 231 -12.94 32.01 30.73
N HIS A 232 -13.07 32.95 29.79
CA HIS A 232 -12.01 33.37 28.85
C HIS A 232 -11.48 32.30 27.89
N TYR A 233 -12.03 31.08 27.90
CA TYR A 233 -11.68 30.01 26.98
C TYR A 233 -12.83 29.77 25.99
N ASP A 234 -12.52 29.70 24.69
CA ASP A 234 -13.50 29.42 23.66
C ASP A 234 -13.28 28.01 23.11
N GLY A 235 -14.36 27.21 23.00
CA GLY A 235 -14.32 25.86 22.43
C GLY A 235 -14.01 24.75 23.44
N ALA A 236 -13.37 23.68 22.96
CA ALA A 236 -13.07 22.46 23.71
C ALA A 236 -11.57 22.18 23.78
N CYS A 237 -11.13 21.48 24.83
CA CYS A 237 -9.73 21.10 24.98
C CYS A 237 -9.48 19.70 24.40
N PHE A 238 -8.58 19.62 23.41
CA PHE A 238 -8.15 18.32 22.87
C PHE A 238 -7.49 17.44 23.94
N VAL A 239 -7.81 16.13 23.92
CA VAL A 239 -7.22 15.09 24.78
C VAL A 239 -6.77 13.89 23.96
N PHE A 240 -5.67 13.27 24.38
CA PHE A 240 -4.96 12.24 23.61
C PHE A 240 -5.55 10.82 23.81
N ASP A 241 -6.87 10.71 23.73
CA ASP A 241 -7.62 9.46 23.88
C ASP A 241 -8.92 9.46 23.04
N GLN A 242 -9.75 8.42 23.15
CA GLN A 242 -10.96 8.28 22.32
C GLN A 242 -12.04 9.36 22.57
N ARG A 243 -11.92 10.17 23.62
CA ARG A 243 -12.78 11.34 23.81
C ARG A 243 -12.51 12.43 22.78
N VAL A 244 -11.29 12.51 22.26
CA VAL A 244 -10.79 13.52 21.31
C VAL A 244 -10.77 14.94 21.90
N ALA A 245 -11.86 15.41 22.49
CA ALA A 245 -11.91 16.70 23.17
C ALA A 245 -12.89 16.67 24.36
N VAL A 246 -12.60 17.48 25.38
CA VAL A 246 -13.45 17.69 26.57
C VAL A 246 -13.88 19.15 26.68
N GLY A 247 -15.09 19.37 27.17
CA GLY A 247 -15.62 20.71 27.46
C GLY A 247 -15.05 21.29 28.76
N PRO A 248 -15.41 22.55 29.10
CA PRO A 248 -15.03 23.17 30.37
C PRO A 248 -15.58 22.48 31.63
N ASP A 249 -16.56 21.59 31.46
CA ASP A 249 -17.12 20.69 32.48
C ASP A 249 -16.33 19.37 32.60
N LEU A 250 -15.23 19.23 31.86
CA LEU A 250 -14.39 18.02 31.74
C LEU A 250 -15.12 16.80 31.16
N LEU A 251 -16.31 16.98 30.59
CA LEU A 251 -17.05 15.91 29.93
C LEU A 251 -16.62 15.77 28.46
N PRO A 252 -16.63 14.56 27.89
CA PRO A 252 -16.35 14.35 26.47
C PRO A 252 -17.31 15.13 25.59
N THR A 253 -16.77 15.77 24.55
CA THR A 253 -17.58 16.41 23.51
C THR A 253 -18.00 15.39 22.45
N GLY A 254 -18.91 15.79 21.54
CA GLY A 254 -19.28 15.00 20.37
C GLY A 254 -18.20 14.91 19.27
N VAL A 255 -17.08 15.64 19.44
CA VAL A 255 -16.01 15.71 18.44
C VAL A 255 -15.36 14.34 18.25
N LYS A 256 -15.07 13.99 17.00
CA LYS A 256 -14.28 12.80 16.64
C LYS A 256 -13.04 13.21 15.85
N GLN A 257 -12.10 12.29 15.70
CA GLN A 257 -10.95 12.49 14.83
C GLN A 257 -11.05 11.56 13.63
N CYS A 258 -10.86 12.10 12.43
CA CYS A 258 -10.79 11.32 11.21
C CYS A 258 -9.54 10.43 11.23
N PHE A 259 -9.72 9.11 11.11
CA PHE A 259 -8.59 8.18 11.06
C PHE A 259 -7.73 8.34 9.78
N ALA A 260 -8.30 8.87 8.70
CA ALA A 260 -7.62 8.99 7.42
C ALA A 260 -6.73 10.24 7.32
N CYS A 261 -7.18 11.38 7.85
CA CYS A 261 -6.46 12.66 7.74
C CYS A 261 -6.20 13.37 9.08
N GLN A 262 -6.61 12.79 10.21
CA GLN A 262 -6.45 13.35 11.57
C GLN A 262 -7.21 14.66 11.84
N ALA A 263 -7.99 15.16 10.88
CA ALA A 263 -8.89 16.28 11.11
C ALA A 263 -9.86 15.98 12.25
N THR A 264 -10.10 16.96 13.10
CA THR A 264 -11.16 16.95 14.09
C THR A 264 -12.49 17.22 13.40
N LEU A 265 -13.52 16.48 13.77
CA LEU A 265 -14.83 16.47 13.12
C LEU A 265 -15.92 16.79 14.13
N GLY A 266 -16.68 17.86 13.88
CA GLY A 266 -17.89 18.19 14.60
C GLY A 266 -19.09 17.34 14.17
N GLU A 267 -20.25 17.55 14.82
CA GLU A 267 -21.45 16.76 14.53
C GLU A 267 -21.93 16.88 13.06
N GLU A 268 -21.86 18.08 12.48
CA GLU A 268 -22.29 18.30 11.10
C GLU A 268 -21.42 17.52 10.10
N GLU A 269 -20.11 17.51 10.33
CA GLU A 269 -19.15 16.80 9.49
C GLU A 269 -19.28 15.29 9.62
N LEU A 270 -19.63 14.80 10.82
CA LEU A 270 -19.94 13.39 11.08
C LEU A 270 -21.25 12.93 10.44
N ARG A 271 -22.18 13.86 10.14
CA ARG A 271 -23.42 13.58 9.40
C ARG A 271 -23.24 13.69 7.88
N SER A 272 -22.10 14.17 7.40
CA SER A 272 -21.84 14.29 5.96
C SER A 272 -21.80 12.92 5.28
N PRO A 273 -22.35 12.76 4.05
CA PRO A 273 -22.20 11.54 3.26
C PRO A 273 -20.74 11.25 2.86
N GLN A 274 -19.86 12.25 2.99
CA GLN A 274 -18.42 12.12 2.76
C GLN A 274 -17.68 11.56 3.98
N TYR A 275 -18.35 11.43 5.12
CA TYR A 275 -17.79 10.75 6.29
C TYR A 275 -18.08 9.26 6.22
N VAL A 276 -17.02 8.48 6.05
CA VAL A 276 -17.06 7.03 6.17
C VAL A 276 -16.10 6.64 7.29
N PRO A 277 -16.61 6.12 8.42
CA PRO A 277 -15.78 5.79 9.58
C PRO A 277 -14.57 4.94 9.21
N GLY A 278 -13.37 5.46 9.48
CA GLY A 278 -12.11 4.79 9.16
C GLY A 278 -11.56 5.00 7.75
N GLU A 279 -12.35 5.56 6.83
CA GLU A 279 -11.97 5.70 5.42
C GLU A 279 -11.83 7.15 4.96
N SER A 280 -12.80 8.01 5.25
CA SER A 280 -12.78 9.41 4.79
C SER A 280 -13.65 10.34 5.64
N CYS A 281 -13.47 11.64 5.43
CA CYS A 281 -14.27 12.72 6.00
C CYS A 281 -14.36 13.88 4.98
N PRO A 282 -15.18 14.91 5.20
CA PRO A 282 -15.32 16.04 4.27
C PRO A 282 -13.98 16.70 3.85
N HIS A 283 -12.99 16.72 4.73
CA HIS A 283 -11.66 17.30 4.45
C HIS A 283 -10.76 16.44 3.56
N CYS A 284 -10.98 15.13 3.49
CA CYS A 284 -10.11 14.20 2.78
C CYS A 284 -10.82 13.31 1.78
N TYR A 285 -12.14 13.46 1.64
CA TYR A 285 -12.93 12.78 0.65
C TYR A 285 -12.44 13.13 -0.75
N LEU A 286 -12.23 12.09 -1.55
CA LEU A 286 -11.91 12.21 -2.97
C LEU A 286 -13.06 11.59 -3.77
N PRO A 287 -13.50 12.21 -4.88
CA PRO A 287 -14.44 11.58 -5.80
C PRO A 287 -13.93 10.22 -6.30
N PRO A 288 -14.81 9.25 -6.63
CA PRO A 288 -14.41 7.90 -7.04
C PRO A 288 -13.40 7.85 -8.20
N GLN A 289 -13.50 8.77 -9.16
CA GLN A 289 -12.54 8.88 -10.27
C GLN A 289 -11.13 9.24 -9.77
N GLN A 290 -11.02 10.19 -8.85
CA GLN A 290 -9.74 10.59 -8.26
C GLN A 290 -9.18 9.50 -7.34
N GLN A 291 -10.05 8.79 -6.60
CA GLN A 291 -9.63 7.63 -5.82
C GLN A 291 -9.01 6.54 -6.70
N ARG A 292 -9.67 6.21 -7.83
CA ARG A 292 -9.16 5.24 -8.82
C ARG A 292 -7.82 5.67 -9.40
N LEU A 293 -7.68 6.94 -9.81
CA LEU A 293 -6.42 7.46 -10.32
C LEU A 293 -5.30 7.40 -9.27
N ARG A 294 -5.59 7.77 -8.02
CA ARG A 294 -4.63 7.67 -6.91
C ARG A 294 -4.24 6.23 -6.61
N GLN A 295 -5.18 5.29 -6.71
CA GLN A 295 -4.92 3.86 -6.54
C GLN A 295 -4.03 3.32 -7.66
N LEU A 296 -4.35 3.65 -8.92
CA LEU A 296 -3.54 3.33 -10.09
C LEU A 296 -2.12 3.87 -9.94
N GLN A 297 -1.97 5.14 -9.54
CA GLN A 297 -0.66 5.76 -9.31
C GLN A 297 0.12 5.03 -8.22
N LYS A 298 -0.47 4.79 -7.05
CA LYS A 298 0.18 4.02 -5.97
C LYS A 298 0.62 2.63 -6.43
N ARG A 299 -0.20 1.99 -7.28
CA ARG A 299 0.12 0.66 -7.83
C ARG A 299 1.27 0.72 -8.83
N GLN A 300 1.29 1.75 -9.67
CA GLN A 300 2.38 2.02 -10.60
C GLN A 300 3.69 2.29 -9.86
N GLU A 301 3.68 3.15 -8.84
CA GLU A 301 4.86 3.42 -7.99
C GLU A 301 5.42 2.13 -7.34
N LYS A 302 4.53 1.24 -6.90
CA LYS A 302 4.93 -0.06 -6.35
C LYS A 302 5.56 -0.97 -7.41
N LEU A 303 5.00 -1.00 -8.63
CA LEU A 303 5.60 -1.74 -9.74
C LEU A 303 6.95 -1.16 -10.13
N ASP A 304 7.08 0.16 -10.22
CA ASP A 304 8.32 0.87 -10.53
C ASP A 304 9.39 0.59 -9.48
N GLY A 305 9.01 0.54 -8.19
CA GLY A 305 9.88 0.10 -7.10
C GLY A 305 10.39 -1.33 -7.28
N ILE A 306 9.53 -2.29 -7.63
CA ILE A 306 9.95 -3.68 -7.92
C ILE A 306 10.83 -3.74 -9.19
N ALA A 307 10.51 -2.94 -10.21
CA ALA A 307 11.26 -2.84 -11.46
C ALA A 307 12.65 -2.21 -11.30
N SER A 308 12.86 -1.37 -10.27
CA SER A 308 14.14 -0.71 -10.00
C SER A 308 15.29 -1.69 -9.72
N GLN A 309 14.98 -2.85 -9.14
CA GLN A 309 15.90 -3.94 -8.92
C GLN A 309 15.20 -5.26 -9.26
N LEU A 310 15.57 -5.81 -10.42
CA LEU A 310 14.96 -7.03 -10.94
C LEU A 310 14.98 -8.16 -9.88
N PRO A 311 13.83 -8.77 -9.55
CA PRO A 311 13.74 -9.77 -8.49
C PRO A 311 14.69 -10.97 -8.63
N GLY A 312 15.06 -11.31 -9.88
CA GLY A 312 15.96 -12.40 -10.21
C GLY A 312 17.40 -12.01 -10.52
N CYS A 313 17.78 -10.71 -10.44
CA CYS A 313 19.15 -10.29 -10.78
C CYS A 313 20.19 -10.53 -9.67
N VAL A 314 19.76 -10.93 -8.48
CA VAL A 314 20.63 -11.31 -7.37
C VAL A 314 20.63 -12.84 -7.24
N PRO A 315 21.77 -13.51 -6.99
CA PRO A 315 21.82 -14.96 -6.81
C PRO A 315 20.84 -15.46 -5.75
N TYR A 316 20.04 -16.48 -6.08
CA TYR A 316 19.09 -17.07 -5.14
C TYR A 316 18.89 -18.58 -5.40
N PRO A 317 18.48 -19.36 -4.37
CA PRO A 317 18.16 -20.78 -4.56
C PRO A 317 16.87 -20.96 -5.35
N ASN A 318 16.96 -21.63 -6.50
CA ASN A 318 15.81 -21.95 -7.32
C ASN A 318 15.15 -23.24 -6.81
N VAL A 319 14.04 -23.07 -6.09
CA VAL A 319 13.28 -24.18 -5.50
C VAL A 319 11.92 -24.27 -6.17
N ARG A 320 11.64 -25.42 -6.80
CA ARG A 320 10.36 -25.70 -7.46
C ARG A 320 9.52 -26.65 -6.61
N ALA A 321 8.35 -26.19 -6.22
CA ALA A 321 7.38 -27.02 -5.49
C ALA A 321 6.62 -27.93 -6.46
N MET A 322 6.57 -29.22 -6.15
CA MET A 322 5.94 -30.26 -6.95
C MET A 322 4.91 -30.98 -6.10
N HIS A 323 3.64 -30.92 -6.52
CA HIS A 323 2.54 -31.58 -5.80
C HIS A 323 2.22 -32.92 -6.46
N VAL A 324 2.22 -34.00 -5.69
CA VAL A 324 1.91 -35.35 -6.15
C VAL A 324 0.39 -35.50 -6.34
N PRO A 325 -0.11 -35.67 -7.57
CA PRO A 325 -1.53 -35.90 -7.82
C PRO A 325 -1.97 -37.28 -7.33
N ARG A 326 -3.24 -37.42 -6.94
CA ARG A 326 -3.84 -38.69 -6.51
C ARG A 326 -3.59 -39.85 -7.48
N ALA A 327 -3.71 -39.59 -8.78
CA ALA A 327 -3.55 -40.58 -9.84
C ALA A 327 -2.12 -41.17 -9.95
N LEU A 328 -1.13 -40.54 -9.31
CA LEU A 328 0.27 -40.95 -9.35
C LEU A 328 0.80 -41.37 -7.96
N ALA A 329 -0.06 -41.42 -6.94
CA ALA A 329 0.31 -41.90 -5.63
C ALA A 329 0.68 -43.39 -5.67
N GLY A 330 1.68 -43.80 -4.88
CA GLY A 330 2.20 -45.16 -4.82
C GLY A 330 3.29 -45.49 -5.85
N LEU A 331 3.55 -44.61 -6.83
CA LEU A 331 4.72 -44.72 -7.69
C LEU A 331 6.01 -44.44 -6.90
N SER A 332 7.15 -44.96 -7.38
CA SER A 332 8.46 -44.51 -6.93
C SER A 332 8.65 -43.02 -7.25
N ALA A 333 9.49 -42.33 -6.48
CA ALA A 333 9.80 -40.92 -6.72
C ALA A 333 10.35 -40.70 -8.13
N LEU A 334 11.22 -41.60 -8.61
CA LEU A 334 11.78 -41.54 -9.95
C LEU A 334 10.72 -41.72 -11.05
N ASP A 335 9.80 -42.68 -10.90
CA ASP A 335 8.74 -42.92 -11.89
C ASP A 335 7.72 -41.77 -11.91
N TYR A 336 7.37 -41.24 -10.75
CA TYR A 336 6.53 -40.05 -10.65
C TYR A 336 7.16 -38.85 -11.36
N LEU A 337 8.43 -38.54 -11.06
CA LEU A 337 9.14 -37.39 -11.63
C LEU A 337 9.30 -37.52 -13.14
N THR A 338 9.74 -38.69 -13.62
CA THR A 338 9.91 -38.97 -15.06
C THR A 338 8.59 -38.84 -15.82
N ARG A 339 7.48 -39.28 -15.23
CA ARG A 339 6.17 -39.26 -15.89
C ARG A 339 5.51 -37.88 -15.89
N PHE A 340 5.65 -37.13 -14.80
CA PHE A 340 4.93 -35.86 -14.63
C PHE A 340 5.75 -34.63 -15.05
N TYR A 341 7.08 -34.74 -15.08
CA TYR A 341 8.00 -33.67 -15.49
C TYR A 341 8.96 -34.15 -16.60
N PRO A 342 8.44 -34.41 -17.82
CA PRO A 342 9.22 -34.98 -18.92
C PRO A 342 10.28 -34.03 -19.51
N GLY A 343 10.36 -32.79 -19.01
CA GLY A 343 11.40 -31.82 -19.41
C GLY A 343 12.80 -32.18 -18.90
N ILE A 344 12.89 -33.11 -17.93
CA ILE A 344 14.13 -33.76 -17.51
C ILE A 344 13.91 -35.26 -17.75
N ASP A 345 14.87 -35.90 -18.41
CA ASP A 345 14.77 -37.33 -18.69
C ASP A 345 14.98 -38.18 -17.43
N ARG A 346 14.77 -39.50 -17.55
CA ARG A 346 14.90 -40.41 -16.41
C ARG A 346 16.30 -40.36 -15.78
N ALA A 347 17.35 -40.26 -16.60
CA ALA A 347 18.72 -40.20 -16.13
C ALA A 347 18.98 -38.92 -15.32
N GLY A 348 18.51 -37.78 -15.80
CA GLY A 348 18.62 -36.50 -15.10
C GLY A 348 17.84 -36.49 -13.78
N TRP A 349 16.65 -37.09 -13.72
CA TRP A 349 15.92 -37.22 -12.45
C TRP A 349 16.62 -38.15 -11.47
N GLN A 350 17.20 -39.25 -11.95
CA GLN A 350 17.96 -40.18 -11.13
C GLN A 350 19.21 -39.49 -10.52
N GLU A 351 19.92 -38.68 -11.31
CA GLU A 351 21.04 -37.86 -10.83
C GLU A 351 20.57 -36.81 -9.81
N ALA A 352 19.46 -36.11 -10.06
CA ALA A 352 18.92 -35.13 -9.13
C ALA A 352 18.55 -35.73 -7.77
N LEU A 353 17.95 -36.93 -7.76
CA LEU A 353 17.65 -37.68 -6.55
C LEU A 353 18.93 -38.11 -5.82
N ALA A 354 19.91 -38.67 -6.53
CA ALA A 354 21.19 -39.07 -5.96
C ALA A 354 21.96 -37.89 -5.33
N ASN A 355 21.86 -36.71 -5.93
CA ASN A 355 22.48 -35.48 -5.43
C ASN A 355 21.65 -34.76 -4.35
N SER A 356 20.60 -35.39 -3.79
CA SER A 356 19.74 -34.80 -2.75
C SER A 356 19.06 -33.48 -3.17
N ALA A 357 18.85 -33.28 -4.48
CA ALA A 357 18.20 -32.11 -5.05
C ALA A 357 16.67 -32.18 -4.94
N VAL A 358 16.09 -33.37 -4.79
CA VAL A 358 14.66 -33.54 -4.52
C VAL A 358 14.44 -33.84 -3.04
N ARG A 359 13.59 -33.03 -2.39
CA ARG A 359 13.38 -33.06 -0.95
C ARG A 359 11.91 -33.08 -0.57
N TYR A 360 11.61 -33.66 0.59
CA TYR A 360 10.32 -33.58 1.26
C TYR A 360 10.52 -33.07 2.68
N ARG A 361 9.88 -31.94 3.03
CA ARG A 361 10.05 -31.28 4.35
C ARG A 361 11.51 -31.00 4.72
N GLY A 362 12.35 -30.70 3.72
CA GLY A 362 13.77 -30.40 3.88
C GLY A 362 14.71 -31.61 3.81
N GLU A 363 14.17 -32.83 3.86
CA GLU A 363 14.95 -34.09 3.81
C GLU A 363 15.00 -34.63 2.39
N ALA A 364 16.15 -35.19 1.98
CA ALA A 364 16.30 -35.83 0.69
C ALA A 364 15.39 -37.07 0.59
N ILE A 365 14.90 -37.37 -0.62
CA ILE A 365 14.15 -38.59 -0.88
C ILE A 365 14.89 -39.48 -1.88
N ASP A 366 14.84 -40.79 -1.65
CA ASP A 366 15.45 -41.77 -2.55
C ASP A 366 14.56 -42.06 -3.76
N ALA A 367 15.16 -42.49 -4.86
CA ALA A 367 14.47 -42.81 -6.11
C ALA A 367 13.32 -43.82 -5.94
N GLU A 368 13.50 -44.80 -5.06
CA GLU A 368 12.52 -45.88 -4.79
C GLU A 368 11.44 -45.48 -3.75
N THR A 369 11.53 -44.28 -3.18
CA THR A 369 10.56 -43.82 -2.18
C THR A 369 9.17 -43.70 -2.81
N ALA A 370 8.19 -44.42 -2.26
CA ALA A 370 6.81 -44.33 -2.74
C ALA A 370 6.20 -42.96 -2.41
N VAL A 371 5.75 -42.23 -3.44
CA VAL A 371 5.14 -40.90 -3.26
C VAL A 371 3.68 -41.00 -2.81
N ARG A 372 3.23 -40.05 -1.99
CA ARG A 372 1.87 -40.01 -1.43
C ARG A 372 1.03 -38.91 -2.05
N GLU A 373 -0.29 -39.12 -2.14
CA GLU A 373 -1.23 -38.09 -2.60
C GLU A 373 -1.06 -36.80 -1.79
N GLY A 374 -1.00 -35.66 -2.50
CA GLY A 374 -0.87 -34.33 -1.88
C GLY A 374 0.52 -34.04 -1.30
N GLN A 375 1.45 -34.98 -1.35
CA GLN A 375 2.83 -34.76 -0.94
C GLN A 375 3.44 -33.63 -1.77
N ARG A 376 4.07 -32.68 -1.08
CA ARG A 376 4.73 -31.52 -1.69
C ARG A 376 6.23 -31.74 -1.66
N LEU A 377 6.77 -32.19 -2.79
CA LEU A 377 8.21 -32.31 -3.01
C LEU A 377 8.79 -30.96 -3.45
N GLU A 378 10.08 -30.78 -3.22
CA GLU A 378 10.84 -29.60 -3.61
C GLU A 378 12.03 -30.01 -4.45
N HIS A 379 12.13 -29.50 -5.68
CA HIS A 379 13.31 -29.65 -6.52
C HIS A 379 14.20 -28.41 -6.38
N HIS A 380 15.43 -28.60 -5.92
CA HIS A 380 16.43 -27.58 -5.68
C HIS A 380 17.40 -27.55 -6.87
N GLU A 381 17.18 -26.64 -7.81
CA GLU A 381 17.97 -26.48 -9.05
C GLU A 381 19.26 -25.64 -8.83
N GLY A 382 19.73 -25.52 -7.59
CA GLY A 382 20.90 -24.73 -7.21
C GLY A 382 20.66 -23.22 -7.16
N ILE A 383 21.76 -22.46 -7.14
CA ILE A 383 21.74 -20.99 -7.13
C ILE A 383 21.65 -20.49 -8.58
N VAL A 384 20.67 -19.64 -8.87
CA VAL A 384 20.48 -19.05 -10.20
C VAL A 384 20.55 -17.53 -10.15
N VAL A 385 20.96 -16.94 -11.27
CA VAL A 385 20.82 -15.52 -11.58
C VAL A 385 20.06 -15.42 -12.89
N GLU A 386 18.96 -14.67 -12.89
CA GLU A 386 18.12 -14.53 -14.06
C GLU A 386 18.60 -13.39 -14.97
N PRO A 387 18.48 -13.55 -16.30
CA PRO A 387 18.78 -12.47 -17.23
C PRO A 387 17.87 -11.26 -17.03
N ALA A 388 18.35 -10.09 -17.47
CA ALA A 388 17.57 -8.87 -17.49
C ALA A 388 16.34 -8.99 -18.41
N VAL A 389 15.27 -8.29 -18.03
CA VAL A 389 14.01 -8.17 -18.77
C VAL A 389 13.60 -6.71 -18.86
N ALA A 390 12.74 -6.37 -19.80
CA ALA A 390 12.15 -5.04 -19.88
C ALA A 390 11.19 -4.80 -18.70
N THR A 391 11.27 -3.61 -18.10
CA THR A 391 10.62 -3.30 -16.82
C THR A 391 9.55 -2.21 -16.89
N ASP A 392 9.38 -1.55 -18.04
CA ASP A 392 8.38 -0.49 -18.27
C ASP A 392 6.95 -1.06 -18.38
N ILE A 393 6.47 -1.65 -17.28
CA ILE A 393 5.14 -2.25 -17.12
C ILE A 393 4.18 -1.13 -16.73
N ARG A 394 3.14 -0.87 -17.53
CA ARG A 394 2.15 0.18 -17.24
C ARG A 394 0.79 -0.41 -16.93
N ILE A 395 0.14 0.08 -15.88
CA ILE A 395 -1.26 -0.26 -15.58
C ILE A 395 -2.14 0.81 -16.24
N LEU A 396 -2.99 0.39 -17.18
CA LEU A 396 -3.87 1.31 -17.92
C LEU A 396 -5.27 1.41 -17.33
N PHE A 397 -5.73 0.33 -16.71
CA PHE A 397 -7.08 0.24 -16.14
C PHE A 397 -7.08 -0.73 -14.97
N GLU A 398 -7.78 -0.39 -13.90
CA GLU A 398 -7.98 -1.24 -12.73
C GLU A 398 -9.35 -0.89 -12.12
N ASP A 399 -10.15 -1.91 -11.84
CA ASP A 399 -11.39 -1.80 -11.07
C ASP A 399 -11.51 -2.98 -10.09
N GLU A 400 -12.70 -3.23 -9.53
CA GLU A 400 -12.95 -4.33 -8.59
C GLU A 400 -12.85 -5.75 -9.22
N SER A 401 -12.75 -5.86 -10.53
CA SER A 401 -12.85 -7.13 -11.26
C SER A 401 -11.64 -7.46 -12.12
N ILE A 402 -11.07 -6.46 -12.80
CA ILE A 402 -10.00 -6.64 -13.78
C ILE A 402 -8.88 -5.62 -13.61
N VAL A 403 -7.74 -5.96 -14.20
CA VAL A 403 -6.55 -5.13 -14.34
C VAL A 403 -6.07 -5.26 -15.79
N VAL A 404 -5.84 -4.14 -16.47
CA VAL A 404 -5.29 -4.11 -17.83
C VAL A 404 -3.92 -3.47 -17.81
N ILE A 405 -2.97 -4.17 -18.43
CA ILE A 405 -1.56 -3.85 -18.39
C ILE A 405 -1.02 -3.71 -19.81
N ASP A 406 -0.17 -2.72 -20.02
CA ASP A 406 0.69 -2.63 -21.19
C ASP A 406 2.03 -3.28 -20.89
N LYS A 407 2.22 -4.52 -21.36
CA LYS A 407 3.42 -5.31 -21.11
C LYS A 407 4.57 -4.82 -22.01
N PRO A 408 5.77 -4.53 -21.47
CA PRO A 408 6.95 -4.27 -22.28
C PRO A 408 7.50 -5.57 -22.89
N ALA A 409 8.50 -5.48 -23.74
CA ALA A 409 9.22 -6.63 -24.26
C ALA A 409 10.73 -6.34 -24.35
N PRO A 410 11.60 -7.34 -24.09
CA PRO A 410 11.29 -8.72 -23.75
C PRO A 410 10.89 -8.88 -22.26
N LEU A 411 9.74 -9.50 -21.99
CA LEU A 411 9.28 -9.86 -20.65
C LEU A 411 8.39 -11.11 -20.73
N PRO A 412 8.82 -12.27 -20.20
CA PRO A 412 7.98 -13.45 -20.07
C PRO A 412 6.76 -13.17 -19.22
N VAL A 413 5.61 -13.73 -19.61
CA VAL A 413 4.37 -13.51 -18.88
C VAL A 413 4.37 -14.30 -17.56
N HIS A 414 4.71 -15.57 -17.60
CA HIS A 414 4.78 -16.48 -16.46
C HIS A 414 6.19 -17.03 -16.30
N PRO A 415 6.54 -17.60 -15.12
CA PRO A 415 7.80 -18.31 -14.92
C PRO A 415 8.00 -19.40 -15.98
N CYS A 416 9.07 -19.31 -16.76
CA CYS A 416 9.41 -20.29 -17.79
C CYS A 416 10.90 -20.26 -18.15
N GLY A 417 11.48 -21.43 -18.41
CA GLY A 417 12.89 -21.56 -18.77
C GLY A 417 13.81 -20.95 -17.71
N ARG A 418 14.67 -20.03 -18.14
CA ARG A 418 15.63 -19.30 -17.28
C ARG A 418 15.03 -18.11 -16.52
N PHE A 419 13.73 -17.87 -16.62
CA PHE A 419 13.04 -16.76 -15.97
C PHE A 419 12.03 -17.31 -14.96
N ASN A 420 12.27 -17.14 -13.67
CA ASN A 420 11.36 -17.53 -12.61
C ASN A 420 10.74 -16.29 -11.95
N ARG A 421 11.58 -15.40 -11.40
CA ARG A 421 11.20 -14.17 -10.71
C ARG A 421 11.11 -12.96 -11.66
N ASN A 422 11.82 -12.97 -12.79
CA ASN A 422 11.76 -11.93 -13.83
C ASN A 422 10.65 -12.25 -14.85
N SER A 423 9.40 -12.31 -14.37
CA SER A 423 8.20 -12.55 -15.18
C SER A 423 7.08 -11.59 -14.78
N LEU A 424 6.20 -11.23 -15.71
CA LEU A 424 5.08 -10.31 -15.44
C LEU A 424 4.22 -10.79 -14.26
N GLU A 425 3.91 -12.08 -14.18
CA GLU A 425 3.19 -12.67 -13.04
C GLU A 425 3.90 -12.45 -11.70
N SER A 426 5.23 -12.54 -11.66
CA SER A 426 6.03 -12.28 -10.45
C SER A 426 5.99 -10.80 -10.03
N PHE A 427 6.12 -9.88 -10.99
CA PHE A 427 5.96 -8.43 -10.72
C PHE A 427 4.58 -8.12 -10.15
N LEU A 428 3.53 -8.65 -10.78
CA LEU A 428 2.15 -8.42 -10.36
C LEU A 428 1.82 -9.09 -9.02
N ALA A 429 2.32 -10.29 -8.76
CA ALA A 429 2.13 -10.95 -7.47
C ALA A 429 2.69 -10.11 -6.30
N GLN A 430 3.81 -9.41 -6.51
CA GLN A 430 4.38 -8.50 -5.52
C GLN A 430 3.57 -7.19 -5.43
N ALA A 431 3.20 -6.59 -6.56
CA ALA A 431 2.44 -5.34 -6.60
C ALA A 431 1.02 -5.47 -6.00
N TYR A 432 0.36 -6.61 -6.18
CA TYR A 432 -1.03 -6.84 -5.78
C TYR A 432 -1.22 -7.66 -4.50
N ARG A 433 -0.15 -8.13 -3.85
CA ARG A 433 -0.22 -8.92 -2.60
C ARG A 433 -1.17 -8.27 -1.56
N PRO A 434 -2.07 -9.04 -0.91
CA PRO A 434 -2.23 -10.51 -0.97
C PRO A 434 -3.07 -11.04 -2.14
N GLU A 435 -3.60 -10.18 -3.01
CA GLU A 435 -4.37 -10.61 -4.17
C GLU A 435 -3.50 -11.38 -5.16
N LYS A 436 -4.05 -12.46 -5.74
CA LYS A 436 -3.40 -13.23 -6.79
C LYS A 436 -4.19 -13.05 -8.08
N LEU A 437 -3.72 -12.17 -8.96
CA LEU A 437 -4.32 -11.95 -10.26
C LEU A 437 -4.30 -13.25 -11.11
N ARG A 438 -5.23 -13.34 -12.07
CA ARG A 438 -5.37 -14.46 -13.01
C ARG A 438 -5.35 -13.91 -14.43
N MET A 439 -4.53 -14.50 -15.27
CA MET A 439 -4.41 -14.09 -16.67
C MET A 439 -5.63 -14.53 -17.49
N ALA A 440 -6.18 -13.64 -18.32
CA ALA A 440 -7.23 -13.98 -19.27
C ALA A 440 -6.67 -14.53 -20.59
N HIS A 441 -5.53 -14.01 -21.05
CA HIS A 441 -4.84 -14.43 -22.26
C HIS A 441 -3.34 -14.14 -22.16
N ARG A 442 -2.53 -14.79 -23.01
CA ARG A 442 -1.06 -14.64 -23.01
C ARG A 442 -0.55 -13.86 -24.23
N LEU A 443 0.60 -13.21 -24.05
CA LEU A 443 1.48 -12.74 -25.12
C LEU A 443 2.81 -13.49 -25.06
N ASP A 444 3.52 -13.56 -26.19
CA ASP A 444 4.89 -14.09 -26.20
C ASP A 444 5.85 -13.14 -25.46
N ALA A 445 6.97 -13.66 -24.97
CA ALA A 445 7.93 -12.87 -24.19
C ALA A 445 8.42 -11.61 -24.94
N ASN A 446 8.69 -11.76 -26.24
CA ASN A 446 9.19 -10.68 -27.10
C ASN A 446 8.06 -9.79 -27.68
N THR A 447 6.78 -10.12 -27.45
CA THR A 447 5.65 -9.29 -27.91
C THR A 447 5.27 -8.30 -26.81
N SER A 448 5.15 -7.02 -27.14
CA SER A 448 4.69 -5.98 -26.20
C SER A 448 3.19 -5.71 -26.35
N GLY A 449 2.60 -4.98 -25.40
CA GLY A 449 1.24 -4.44 -25.51
C GLY A 449 0.24 -5.03 -24.51
N LEU A 450 -1.04 -4.85 -24.83
CA LEU A 450 -2.15 -5.00 -23.88
C LEU A 450 -2.36 -6.44 -23.41
N MET A 451 -2.56 -6.59 -22.10
CA MET A 451 -2.93 -7.82 -21.42
C MET A 451 -3.99 -7.58 -20.36
N VAL A 452 -4.97 -8.48 -20.28
CA VAL A 452 -6.04 -8.43 -19.26
C VAL A 452 -5.84 -9.51 -18.21
N PHE A 453 -5.92 -9.09 -16.95
CA PHE A 453 -5.92 -9.94 -15.77
C PHE A 453 -7.22 -9.74 -14.99
N SER A 454 -7.69 -10.79 -14.32
CA SER A 454 -8.80 -10.72 -13.38
C SER A 454 -8.31 -10.85 -11.94
N ARG A 455 -9.08 -10.30 -11.00
CA ARG A 455 -8.86 -10.48 -9.56
C ARG A 455 -9.44 -11.78 -9.02
N LYS A 456 -10.48 -12.31 -9.67
CA LYS A 456 -11.22 -13.51 -9.25
C LYS A 456 -11.16 -14.60 -10.31
N PHE A 457 -11.19 -15.85 -9.86
CA PHE A 457 -11.20 -17.02 -10.75
C PHE A 457 -12.45 -17.05 -11.64
N SER A 458 -13.64 -16.81 -11.08
CA SER A 458 -14.89 -16.76 -11.83
C SER A 458 -14.89 -15.70 -12.93
N ILE A 459 -14.24 -14.56 -12.70
CA ILE A 459 -14.08 -13.49 -13.70
C ILE A 459 -13.07 -13.89 -14.79
N ALA A 460 -12.01 -14.62 -14.42
CA ALA A 460 -11.05 -15.14 -15.41
C ALA A 460 -11.75 -16.05 -16.42
N GLN A 461 -12.64 -16.94 -15.95
CA GLN A 461 -13.39 -17.86 -16.80
C GLN A 461 -14.26 -17.10 -17.81
N LYS A 462 -15.03 -16.10 -17.35
CA LYS A 462 -15.85 -15.25 -18.24
C LYS A 462 -15.04 -14.57 -19.33
N LEU A 463 -13.85 -14.05 -18.99
CA LEU A 463 -12.96 -13.43 -19.98
C LEU A 463 -12.40 -14.47 -20.96
N GLN A 464 -11.93 -15.61 -20.45
CA GLN A 464 -11.41 -16.71 -21.27
C GLN A 464 -12.46 -17.26 -22.24
N ASP A 465 -13.73 -17.33 -21.82
CA ASP A 465 -14.85 -17.71 -22.67
C ASP A 465 -15.04 -16.73 -23.82
N GLN A 466 -14.93 -15.42 -23.60
CA GLN A 466 -14.97 -14.43 -24.68
C GLN A 466 -13.82 -14.61 -25.68
N PHE A 467 -12.60 -14.91 -25.21
CA PHE A 467 -11.48 -15.24 -26.08
C PHE A 467 -11.72 -16.53 -26.88
N HIS A 468 -12.31 -17.55 -26.25
CA HIS A 468 -12.65 -18.82 -26.89
C HIS A 468 -13.73 -18.67 -27.96
N GLN A 469 -14.78 -17.90 -27.65
CA GLN A 469 -15.90 -17.57 -28.53
C GLN A 469 -15.54 -16.53 -29.60
N ARG A 470 -14.33 -15.95 -29.53
CA ARG A 470 -13.79 -14.97 -30.50
C ARG A 470 -14.59 -13.66 -30.54
N THR A 471 -15.23 -13.29 -29.44
CA THR A 471 -15.95 -12.01 -29.30
C THR A 471 -15.01 -10.86 -28.92
N VAL A 472 -13.78 -11.17 -28.52
CA VAL A 472 -12.70 -10.21 -28.24
C VAL A 472 -12.07 -9.73 -29.54
N GLU A 473 -12.12 -8.42 -29.79
CA GLU A 473 -11.39 -7.76 -30.88
C GLU A 473 -9.93 -7.56 -30.45
N LYS A 474 -8.98 -8.12 -31.20
CA LYS A 474 -7.55 -7.95 -30.96
C LYS A 474 -6.91 -7.30 -32.18
N ARG A 475 -6.20 -6.19 -31.96
CA ARG A 475 -5.47 -5.47 -33.02
C ARG A 475 -4.01 -5.32 -32.63
N TYR A 476 -3.13 -5.68 -33.55
CA TYR A 476 -1.69 -5.58 -33.40
C TYR A 476 -1.11 -4.66 -34.46
N LEU A 477 0.01 -4.01 -34.12
CA LEU A 477 0.89 -3.39 -35.09
C LEU A 477 2.09 -4.30 -35.31
N ALA A 478 2.51 -4.47 -36.56
CA ALA A 478 3.69 -5.24 -36.92
C ALA A 478 4.53 -4.52 -37.98
N SER A 479 5.83 -4.33 -37.75
CA SER A 479 6.77 -3.98 -38.81
C SER A 479 7.37 -5.25 -39.39
N VAL A 480 7.32 -5.42 -40.71
CA VAL A 480 7.73 -6.65 -41.40
C VAL A 480 8.77 -6.35 -42.49
N HIS A 481 9.63 -7.32 -42.76
CA HIS A 481 10.48 -7.31 -43.95
C HIS A 481 9.61 -7.56 -45.20
N GLY A 482 9.87 -6.81 -46.27
CA GLY A 482 9.18 -6.96 -47.54
C GLY A 482 8.00 -5.99 -47.73
N LEU A 483 7.52 -5.95 -48.98
CA LEU A 483 6.48 -5.04 -49.44
C LEU A 483 5.30 -5.87 -49.98
N PRO A 484 4.29 -6.19 -49.15
CA PRO A 484 3.13 -6.95 -49.60
C PRO A 484 2.46 -6.26 -50.80
N PRO A 485 2.13 -6.98 -51.89
CA PRO A 485 1.61 -6.37 -53.12
C PRO A 485 0.18 -5.86 -52.96
N HIS A 486 -0.59 -6.44 -52.03
CA HIS A 486 -1.98 -6.06 -51.75
C HIS A 486 -2.06 -5.28 -50.44
N ASP A 487 -2.98 -4.31 -50.38
CA ASP A 487 -3.21 -3.48 -49.18
C ASP A 487 -3.91 -4.25 -48.05
N ALA A 488 -4.58 -5.36 -48.37
CA ALA A 488 -5.14 -6.27 -47.39
C ALA A 488 -5.00 -7.72 -47.87
N PHE A 489 -4.73 -8.63 -46.93
CA PHE A 489 -4.59 -10.06 -47.20
C PHE A 489 -4.88 -10.88 -45.93
N VAL A 490 -5.10 -12.19 -46.10
CA VAL A 490 -5.42 -13.12 -45.00
C VAL A 490 -4.55 -14.37 -45.12
N CYS A 491 -4.06 -14.88 -43.99
CA CYS A 491 -3.43 -16.20 -43.91
C CYS A 491 -4.34 -17.15 -43.12
N ARG A 492 -4.66 -18.31 -43.71
CA ARG A 492 -5.51 -19.36 -43.13
C ARG A 492 -4.76 -20.68 -42.87
N GLU A 493 -3.44 -20.64 -42.93
CA GLU A 493 -2.60 -21.82 -42.78
C GLU A 493 -2.68 -22.38 -41.35
N PRO A 494 -3.02 -23.67 -41.16
CA PRO A 494 -3.09 -24.26 -39.83
C PRO A 494 -1.70 -24.42 -39.20
N ILE A 495 -1.64 -24.41 -37.87
CA ILE A 495 -0.38 -24.40 -37.10
C ILE A 495 -0.23 -25.69 -36.29
N GLY A 496 0.96 -26.30 -36.35
CA GLY A 496 1.30 -27.54 -35.65
C GLY A 496 1.05 -27.49 -34.13
N ARG A 497 0.59 -28.62 -33.57
CA ARG A 497 0.26 -28.76 -32.14
C ARG A 497 1.47 -28.83 -31.23
N GLU A 498 2.60 -29.30 -31.76
CA GLU A 498 3.84 -29.46 -31.02
C GLU A 498 4.83 -28.34 -31.35
N ALA A 499 5.74 -28.07 -30.41
CA ALA A 499 6.80 -27.11 -30.64
C ALA A 499 7.96 -27.85 -31.31
N GLY A 500 8.42 -27.32 -32.44
CA GLY A 500 9.63 -27.80 -33.10
C GLY A 500 10.90 -27.28 -32.43
N GLU A 501 12.00 -27.30 -33.16
CA GLU A 501 13.30 -26.82 -32.69
C GLU A 501 13.21 -25.41 -32.09
N HIS A 502 13.90 -25.23 -30.97
CA HIS A 502 13.96 -23.95 -30.22
C HIS A 502 12.60 -23.36 -29.82
N GLY A 503 11.54 -24.18 -29.77
CA GLY A 503 10.18 -23.73 -29.43
C GLY A 503 9.40 -23.12 -30.59
N ALA A 504 9.90 -23.27 -31.82
CA ALA A 504 9.24 -22.79 -33.02
C ALA A 504 7.92 -23.53 -33.29
N ARG A 505 7.01 -22.84 -33.99
CA ARG A 505 5.78 -23.40 -34.53
C ARG A 505 5.88 -23.37 -36.04
N THR A 506 5.38 -24.40 -36.68
CA THR A 506 5.40 -24.53 -38.14
C THR A 506 3.98 -24.64 -38.69
N ILE A 507 3.84 -24.33 -39.97
CA ILE A 507 2.60 -24.64 -40.70
C ILE A 507 2.50 -26.15 -40.86
N ASP A 508 1.32 -26.67 -40.56
CA ASP A 508 1.02 -28.10 -40.63
C ASP A 508 -0.43 -28.24 -41.10
N ALA A 509 -0.63 -28.94 -42.22
CA ALA A 509 -1.97 -29.16 -42.79
C ALA A 509 -2.90 -29.93 -41.83
N GLY A 510 -2.35 -30.79 -40.96
CA GLY A 510 -3.08 -31.49 -39.88
C GLY A 510 -3.18 -30.70 -38.57
N GLY A 511 -2.69 -29.46 -38.58
CA GLY A 511 -2.55 -28.60 -37.42
C GLY A 511 -3.86 -28.00 -36.91
N LEU A 512 -3.73 -27.08 -35.96
CA LEU A 512 -4.84 -26.32 -35.41
C LEU A 512 -5.23 -25.20 -36.37
N VAL A 513 -6.53 -25.08 -36.65
CA VAL A 513 -7.08 -23.97 -37.46
C VAL A 513 -6.62 -22.63 -36.90
N ALA A 514 -6.03 -21.83 -37.79
CA ALA A 514 -5.52 -20.51 -37.50
C ALA A 514 -5.87 -19.53 -38.63
N GLU A 515 -6.31 -18.33 -38.28
CA GLU A 515 -6.64 -17.29 -39.27
C GLU A 515 -6.19 -15.91 -38.76
N THR A 516 -5.49 -15.19 -39.63
CA THR A 516 -4.98 -13.85 -39.36
C THR A 516 -5.24 -12.93 -40.55
N GLY A 517 -5.93 -11.82 -40.31
CA GLY A 517 -6.09 -10.73 -41.28
C GLY A 517 -4.98 -9.69 -41.15
N PHE A 518 -4.57 -9.13 -42.28
CA PHE A 518 -3.51 -8.13 -42.37
C PHE A 518 -3.99 -6.97 -43.25
N ARG A 519 -3.66 -5.75 -42.83
CA ARG A 519 -3.83 -4.54 -43.63
C ARG A 519 -2.55 -3.72 -43.61
N VAL A 520 -2.05 -3.38 -44.79
CA VAL A 520 -0.87 -2.53 -44.95
C VAL A 520 -1.26 -1.11 -44.57
N LEU A 521 -0.63 -0.57 -43.53
CA LEU A 521 -0.77 0.82 -43.14
C LEU A 521 0.23 1.70 -43.90
N ARG A 522 1.44 1.19 -44.11
CA ARG A 522 2.51 1.89 -44.84
C ARG A 522 3.54 0.93 -45.39
N ARG A 523 4.09 1.28 -46.56
CA ARG A 523 5.31 0.68 -47.14
C ARG A 523 6.44 1.70 -47.02
N MET A 524 7.61 1.26 -46.56
CA MET A 524 8.77 2.12 -46.31
C MET A 524 9.83 1.93 -47.41
N ALA A 525 10.63 2.97 -47.64
CA ALA A 525 11.65 2.98 -48.69
C ALA A 525 12.81 2.00 -48.42
N ASP A 526 12.99 1.60 -47.16
CA ASP A 526 14.00 0.62 -46.72
C ASP A 526 13.58 -0.84 -46.97
N GLY A 527 12.45 -1.07 -47.66
CA GLY A 527 11.95 -2.40 -47.98
C GLY A 527 11.15 -3.06 -46.85
N THR A 528 10.75 -2.32 -45.82
CA THR A 528 9.87 -2.80 -44.74
C THR A 528 8.45 -2.26 -44.87
N SER A 529 7.48 -2.90 -44.19
CA SER A 529 6.08 -2.47 -44.17
C SER A 529 5.51 -2.46 -42.76
N LEU A 530 4.70 -1.46 -42.42
CA LEU A 530 3.91 -1.41 -41.20
C LEU A 530 2.51 -1.95 -41.47
N LEU A 531 2.10 -2.96 -40.70
CA LEU A 531 0.82 -3.65 -40.82
C LEU A 531 -0.04 -3.44 -39.57
N LEU A 532 -1.35 -3.29 -39.79
CA LEU A 532 -2.38 -3.62 -38.81
C LEU A 532 -2.69 -5.12 -38.95
N VAL A 533 -2.67 -5.85 -37.84
CA VAL A 533 -2.87 -7.29 -37.81
C VAL A 533 -4.03 -7.64 -36.89
N GLU A 534 -4.95 -8.45 -37.38
CA GLU A 534 -6.20 -8.84 -36.70
C GLU A 534 -6.32 -10.37 -36.68
N PRO A 535 -5.80 -11.03 -35.63
CA PRO A 535 -5.89 -12.48 -35.51
C PRO A 535 -7.28 -12.91 -35.03
N LEU A 536 -8.00 -13.71 -35.83
CA LEU A 536 -9.29 -14.28 -35.45
C LEU A 536 -9.13 -15.41 -34.43
N THR A 537 -8.04 -16.19 -34.53
CA THR A 537 -7.66 -17.23 -33.59
C THR A 537 -6.52 -16.78 -32.66
N GLY A 538 -6.05 -17.65 -31.77
CA GLY A 538 -4.98 -17.33 -30.80
C GLY A 538 -4.04 -18.50 -30.55
N ARG A 539 -3.32 -18.95 -31.58
CA ARG A 539 -2.30 -20.01 -31.44
C ARG A 539 -0.96 -19.43 -31.03
N THR A 540 -0.11 -20.25 -30.39
CA THR A 540 1.26 -19.86 -30.03
C THR A 540 2.01 -19.39 -31.28
N ASN A 541 2.69 -18.25 -31.20
CA ASN A 541 3.43 -17.63 -32.31
C ASN A 541 2.60 -17.34 -33.58
N GLN A 542 1.26 -17.38 -33.56
CA GLN A 542 0.44 -17.37 -34.78
C GLN A 542 0.80 -16.27 -35.79
N ILE A 543 0.82 -15.00 -35.35
CA ILE A 543 1.13 -13.86 -36.22
C ILE A 543 2.53 -14.01 -36.84
N ARG A 544 3.50 -14.44 -36.04
CA ARG A 544 4.91 -14.58 -36.42
C ARG A 544 5.08 -15.67 -37.48
N VAL A 545 4.49 -16.85 -37.25
CA VAL A 545 4.55 -17.99 -38.19
C VAL A 545 3.84 -17.66 -39.50
N HIS A 546 2.66 -17.04 -39.43
CA HIS A 546 1.91 -16.66 -40.64
C HIS A 546 2.69 -15.67 -41.50
N LEU A 547 3.25 -14.61 -40.91
CA LEU A 547 4.06 -13.63 -41.63
C LEU A 547 5.36 -14.23 -42.20
N TRP A 548 6.03 -15.09 -41.43
CA TRP A 548 7.23 -15.81 -41.89
C TRP A 548 6.92 -16.79 -43.02
N HIS A 549 5.82 -17.54 -42.92
CA HIS A 549 5.33 -18.42 -43.99
C HIS A 549 5.05 -17.63 -45.27
N LEU A 550 4.46 -16.43 -45.15
CA LEU A 550 4.23 -15.54 -46.30
C LEU A 550 5.52 -14.90 -46.85
N GLY A 551 6.69 -15.17 -46.27
CA GLY A 551 7.98 -14.62 -46.71
C GLY A 551 8.24 -13.18 -46.27
N ILE A 552 7.43 -12.65 -45.35
CA ILE A 552 7.50 -11.28 -44.84
C ILE A 552 7.63 -11.27 -43.30
N PRO A 553 8.71 -11.85 -42.72
CA PRO A 553 8.82 -11.99 -41.28
C PRO A 553 8.92 -10.65 -40.55
N ILE A 554 8.58 -10.67 -39.27
CA ILE A 554 8.59 -9.49 -38.41
C ILE A 554 10.03 -9.00 -38.21
N VAL A 555 10.23 -7.69 -38.34
CA VAL A 555 11.52 -7.04 -38.07
C VAL A 555 11.92 -7.27 -36.61
N GLY A 556 13.13 -7.77 -36.38
CA GLY A 556 13.65 -8.06 -35.05
C GLY A 556 13.15 -9.36 -34.42
N ASP A 557 12.43 -10.22 -35.16
CA ASP A 557 12.12 -11.58 -34.70
C ASP A 557 13.42 -12.42 -34.63
N SER A 558 13.71 -13.03 -33.48
CA SER A 558 14.92 -13.83 -33.25
C SER A 558 14.75 -15.32 -33.57
N LEU A 559 13.52 -15.76 -33.86
CA LEU A 559 13.19 -17.16 -34.11
C LEU A 559 12.80 -17.38 -35.57
N TYR A 560 12.00 -16.48 -36.14
CA TYR A 560 11.50 -16.58 -37.52
C TYR A 560 12.25 -15.58 -38.42
N LEU A 561 13.39 -16.01 -38.97
CA LEU A 561 14.32 -15.13 -39.70
C LEU A 561 13.97 -14.99 -41.20
N PRO A 562 14.45 -13.94 -41.88
CA PRO A 562 14.37 -13.81 -43.34
C PRO A 562 14.85 -15.07 -44.09
N GLY A 563 14.33 -15.29 -45.30
CA GLY A 563 14.66 -16.47 -46.10
C GLY A 563 14.07 -17.79 -45.58
N ARG A 564 13.05 -17.72 -44.70
CA ARG A 564 12.43 -18.88 -44.05
C ARG A 564 13.42 -19.74 -43.27
N GLN A 565 14.36 -19.09 -42.59
CA GLN A 565 15.31 -19.75 -41.69
C GLN A 565 14.82 -19.69 -40.24
N LEU A 566 15.10 -20.73 -39.46
CA LEU A 566 14.86 -20.74 -38.02
C LEU A 566 16.10 -20.24 -37.28
N GLY A 567 15.90 -19.33 -36.34
CA GLY A 567 16.91 -18.89 -35.40
C GLY A 567 17.00 -19.83 -34.19
N ASN A 568 18.01 -19.58 -33.35
CA ASN A 568 18.29 -20.39 -32.15
C ASN A 568 17.90 -19.70 -30.83
N GLN A 569 17.33 -18.49 -30.87
CA GLN A 569 17.00 -17.70 -29.67
C GLN A 569 15.49 -17.47 -29.53
N ALA A 570 14.89 -18.12 -28.53
CA ALA A 570 13.47 -17.97 -28.22
C ALA A 570 13.14 -16.64 -27.50
N THR A 571 14.01 -16.16 -26.61
CA THR A 571 13.81 -14.89 -25.86
C THR A 571 15.02 -13.98 -26.02
N ARG A 572 14.77 -12.72 -26.39
CA ARG A 572 15.81 -11.72 -26.65
C ARG A 572 16.42 -11.18 -25.34
N VAL A 573 17.60 -10.56 -25.47
CA VAL A 573 18.24 -9.80 -24.38
C VAL A 573 17.58 -8.42 -24.30
N ALA A 574 17.44 -7.87 -23.08
CA ALA A 574 16.72 -6.62 -22.82
C ALA A 574 17.19 -5.43 -23.69
N ASP A 575 18.50 -5.31 -23.95
CA ASP A 575 19.09 -4.17 -24.69
C ASP A 575 19.12 -4.36 -26.22
N SER A 576 18.63 -5.49 -26.72
CA SER A 576 18.61 -5.75 -28.16
C SER A 576 17.46 -5.02 -28.85
N ALA A 577 17.60 -4.74 -30.15
CA ALA A 577 16.51 -4.17 -30.96
C ALA A 577 15.21 -4.98 -30.76
N PRO A 578 14.06 -4.35 -30.52
CA PRO A 578 12.83 -5.06 -30.17
C PRO A 578 12.29 -5.83 -31.37
N MET A 579 11.57 -6.93 -31.10
CA MET A 579 10.68 -7.50 -32.11
C MET A 579 9.54 -6.52 -32.35
N CYS A 580 9.37 -6.09 -33.59
CA CYS A 580 8.42 -5.04 -33.97
C CYS A 580 7.00 -5.60 -34.09
N LEU A 581 6.49 -6.20 -33.01
CA LEU A 581 5.13 -6.70 -32.86
C LEU A 581 4.54 -6.19 -31.54
N HIS A 582 3.38 -5.56 -31.61
CA HIS A 582 2.76 -4.91 -30.46
C HIS A 582 1.24 -5.10 -30.45
N ALA A 583 0.70 -5.63 -29.35
CA ALA A 583 -0.74 -5.75 -29.07
C ALA A 583 -1.32 -4.37 -28.76
N TRP A 584 -1.70 -3.65 -29.82
CA TRP A 584 -2.00 -2.22 -29.81
C TRP A 584 -3.37 -1.88 -29.22
N ALA A 585 -4.40 -2.66 -29.53
CA ALA A 585 -5.75 -2.41 -29.05
C ALA A 585 -6.52 -3.69 -28.76
N LEU A 586 -7.40 -3.60 -27.76
CA LEU A 586 -8.25 -4.69 -27.31
C LEU A 586 -9.67 -4.17 -27.05
N ALA A 587 -10.68 -4.90 -27.49
CA ALA A 587 -12.06 -4.65 -27.08
C ALA A 587 -12.77 -5.94 -26.68
N PHE A 588 -13.47 -5.90 -25.54
CA PHE A 588 -14.16 -7.04 -24.93
C PHE A 588 -15.28 -6.54 -24.02
N ASP A 589 -16.20 -7.42 -23.65
CA ASP A 589 -17.32 -7.06 -22.78
C ASP A 589 -16.86 -7.19 -21.32
N HIS A 590 -17.10 -6.13 -20.54
CA HIS A 590 -16.68 -6.08 -19.15
C HIS A 590 -17.38 -7.18 -18.33
N PRO A 591 -16.66 -8.05 -17.60
CA PRO A 591 -17.22 -9.30 -17.06
C PRO A 591 -18.19 -9.12 -15.89
N LEU A 592 -18.28 -7.91 -15.32
CA LEU A 592 -19.29 -7.53 -14.33
C LEU A 592 -20.43 -6.70 -14.91
N THR A 593 -20.14 -5.69 -15.71
CA THR A 593 -21.15 -4.71 -16.17
C THR A 593 -21.76 -5.06 -17.51
N GLY A 594 -21.11 -5.92 -18.32
CA GLY A 594 -21.51 -6.24 -19.68
C GLY A 594 -21.22 -5.13 -20.71
N GLU A 595 -20.71 -3.97 -20.27
CA GLU A 595 -20.38 -2.86 -21.16
C GLU A 595 -19.17 -3.18 -22.04
N ARG A 596 -19.19 -2.71 -23.29
CA ARG A 596 -18.07 -2.92 -24.22
C ARG A 596 -16.89 -2.01 -23.84
N LEU A 597 -15.85 -2.60 -23.26
CA LEU A 597 -14.62 -1.90 -22.93
C LEU A 597 -13.69 -1.86 -24.15
N ARG A 598 -13.17 -0.68 -24.48
CA ARG A 598 -12.21 -0.46 -25.58
C ARG A 598 -10.94 0.19 -25.05
N LEU A 599 -9.81 -0.49 -25.20
CA LEU A 599 -8.52 -0.06 -24.68
C LEU A 599 -7.49 0.01 -25.80
N ARG A 600 -6.62 1.02 -25.72
CA ARG A 600 -5.47 1.19 -26.61
C ARG A 600 -4.21 1.36 -25.77
N SER A 601 -3.11 0.79 -26.24
CA SER A 601 -1.79 1.05 -25.67
C SER A 601 -1.41 2.52 -25.87
N SER A 602 -0.85 3.13 -24.83
CA SER A 602 -0.25 4.46 -24.87
C SER A 602 1.27 4.42 -25.12
N ARG A 603 1.83 3.24 -25.37
CA ARG A 603 3.27 3.04 -25.57
C ARG A 603 3.72 3.71 -26.86
N GLN A 604 4.76 4.53 -26.78
CA GLN A 604 5.42 5.07 -27.97
C GLN A 604 6.28 3.97 -28.61
N LEU A 605 6.07 3.73 -29.90
CA LEU A 605 6.74 2.68 -30.66
C LEU A 605 7.64 3.33 -31.71
N ALA A 606 8.95 3.46 -31.42
CA ALA A 606 9.92 4.10 -32.32
C ALA A 606 9.84 3.58 -33.77
N TRP A 607 9.62 2.27 -33.93
CA TRP A 607 9.51 1.59 -35.24
C TRP A 607 8.15 1.78 -35.94
N ALA A 608 7.16 2.38 -35.28
CA ALA A 608 5.87 2.75 -35.86
C ALA A 608 5.66 4.27 -35.96
N THR A 609 6.56 5.08 -35.39
CA THR A 609 6.44 6.56 -35.28
C THR A 609 7.20 7.37 -36.33
N SER A 610 7.90 6.77 -37.30
CA SER A 610 8.52 7.51 -38.43
C SER A 610 7.48 8.05 -39.41
N LEU A 611 6.46 8.77 -38.91
CA LEU A 611 5.37 9.43 -39.61
C LEU A 611 5.78 10.84 -40.05
N ASP A 612 6.70 10.96 -41.00
CA ASP A 612 6.87 12.23 -41.74
C ASP A 612 5.72 12.38 -42.75
N GLY A 613 4.68 13.09 -42.31
CA GLY A 613 3.50 13.46 -43.11
C GLY A 613 2.28 13.63 -42.19
N PRO A 614 1.41 14.62 -42.41
CA PRO A 614 0.28 14.88 -41.52
C PRO A 614 -0.57 13.62 -41.42
N ALA A 615 -0.64 13.06 -40.21
CA ALA A 615 -1.54 11.99 -39.89
C ALA A 615 -2.95 12.45 -40.27
N ARG A 616 -3.55 11.86 -41.31
CA ARG A 616 -5.00 11.73 -41.28
C ARG A 616 -5.29 10.92 -40.03
N GLN A 617 -5.73 11.62 -38.99
CA GLN A 617 -6.26 10.99 -37.79
C GLN A 617 -7.19 9.85 -38.24
N PRO A 618 -6.95 8.59 -37.85
CA PRO A 618 -8.01 7.60 -37.92
C PRO A 618 -9.09 8.11 -36.96
N CYS A 619 -10.25 8.46 -37.51
CA CYS A 619 -11.40 9.10 -36.87
C CYS A 619 -11.47 8.91 -35.34
N GLU A 620 -11.62 10.03 -34.64
CA GLU A 620 -11.91 10.08 -33.20
C GLU A 620 -13.10 9.16 -32.83
N PRO A 621 -13.10 8.57 -31.63
CA PRO A 621 -14.26 7.86 -31.12
C PRO A 621 -15.43 8.82 -30.90
N VAL A 622 -16.56 8.51 -31.54
CA VAL A 622 -17.87 9.07 -31.20
C VAL A 622 -18.25 8.57 -29.80
N PHE A 623 -18.23 9.46 -28.80
CA PHE A 623 -18.91 9.22 -27.53
C PHE A 623 -20.42 9.38 -27.77
N PRO A 624 -21.28 8.41 -27.43
CA PRO A 624 -22.70 8.70 -27.32
C PRO A 624 -22.90 9.69 -26.14
N PRO A 625 -23.78 10.70 -26.27
CA PRO A 625 -24.07 11.62 -25.18
C PRO A 625 -24.81 10.88 -24.06
N GLU A 626 -24.55 11.33 -22.83
CA GLU A 626 -25.32 10.97 -21.65
C GLU A 626 -26.81 11.34 -21.83
N GLY A 627 -27.70 10.41 -21.47
CA GLY A 627 -29.07 10.71 -21.05
C GLY A 627 -30.16 10.69 -22.12
N GLY A 628 -31.17 9.85 -21.90
CA GLY A 628 -32.42 9.92 -22.64
C GLY A 628 -33.40 8.79 -22.34
N ARG A 629 -33.98 8.82 -21.13
CA ARG A 629 -35.19 8.12 -20.61
C ARG A 629 -35.43 6.65 -20.95
#